data_AF-A0A6A6Q0G6-F1
#
_entry.id   AF-A0A6A6Q0G6-F1
#
_cell.length_a   1.000
_cell.length_b   1.000
_cell.length_c   1.000
_cell.angle_alpha   90.00
_cell.angle_beta   90.00
_cell.angle_gamma   90.00
#
_symmetry.space_group_name_H-M   'P 1'
#
loop_
_entity.id
_entity.type
_entity.pdbx_description
1 polymer ?
#
loop_
_entity_poly.entity_id
_entity_poly.type
_entity_poly.pdbx_seq_one_letter_code
_entity_poly.pdbx_strand_id
1 'polypeptide(L)'
;MHLFDLPYDIRHQIYQHLFPSTDSIYIQAFPNGMKIIQDSHDRTMPFNFLLTCRALHAEASAHLYNNYLYNIVGRKRNCLNVYEDFLNTAKKYARDEVHVSAFSNGPHSDTMGISIHVGEAKTAMLRKRARGEPKELCELQQEVAMADAKTRAVFRRRVALRALEVGLAVVAILLAWAISFQSRTRGMGLL
;
A
#
# COMPACT_ATOMS: atom_id res chain seq x y z
N MET A 1 21.83 -27.32 21.16
CA MET A 1 20.44 -27.83 21.27
C MET A 1 19.60 -26.98 20.33
N HIS A 2 19.07 -27.57 19.25
CA HIS A 2 18.28 -26.83 18.27
C HIS A 2 16.82 -26.74 18.74
N LEU A 3 16.15 -25.62 18.41
CA LEU A 3 14.73 -25.40 18.73
C LEU A 3 13.82 -26.57 18.27
N PHE A 4 14.20 -27.25 17.18
CA PHE A 4 13.44 -28.35 16.58
C PHE A 4 13.59 -29.68 17.31
N ASP A 5 14.60 -29.81 18.18
CA ASP A 5 14.82 -31.02 18.99
C ASP A 5 13.83 -31.08 20.17
N LEU A 6 13.14 -29.97 20.48
CA LEU A 6 12.17 -29.87 21.56
C LEU A 6 10.81 -30.45 21.14
N PRO A 7 10.03 -31.07 22.06
CA PRO A 7 8.65 -31.45 21.79
C PRO A 7 7.77 -30.29 21.31
N TYR A 8 6.77 -30.59 20.49
CA TYR A 8 5.88 -29.58 19.89
C TYR A 8 5.24 -28.67 20.94
N ASP A 9 4.81 -29.21 22.08
CA ASP A 9 4.16 -28.42 23.15
C ASP A 9 5.08 -27.34 23.70
N ILE A 10 6.37 -27.64 23.85
CA ILE A 10 7.39 -26.68 24.29
C ILE A 10 7.65 -25.65 23.18
N ARG A 11 7.76 -26.08 21.92
CA ARG A 11 7.92 -25.15 20.78
C ARG A 11 6.72 -24.21 20.66
N HIS A 12 5.52 -24.72 20.87
CA HIS A 12 4.28 -23.96 20.87
C HIS A 12 4.26 -22.90 21.98
N GLN A 13 4.64 -23.26 23.20
CA GLN A 13 4.79 -22.28 24.30
C GLN A 13 5.83 -21.21 23.95
N ILE A 14 6.96 -21.60 23.36
CA ILE A 14 7.98 -20.65 22.90
C ILE A 14 7.38 -19.68 21.87
N TYR A 15 6.59 -20.17 20.90
CA TYR A 15 5.90 -19.30 19.94
C TYR A 15 4.92 -18.34 20.62
N GLN A 16 4.13 -18.80 21.59
CA GLN A 16 3.21 -17.95 22.35
C GLN A 16 3.93 -16.84 23.14
N HIS A 17 5.16 -17.07 23.57
CA HIS A 17 5.98 -16.05 24.22
C HIS A 17 6.70 -15.11 23.25
N LEU A 18 7.09 -15.63 22.08
CA LEU A 18 7.78 -14.87 21.04
C LEU A 18 6.85 -13.96 20.22
N PHE A 19 5.63 -14.43 19.94
CA PHE A 19 4.65 -13.67 19.17
C PHE A 19 3.74 -12.83 20.10
N PRO A 20 3.11 -11.75 19.57
CA PRO A 20 2.19 -10.94 20.37
C PRO A 20 1.03 -11.77 20.93
N SER A 21 0.60 -11.48 22.15
CA SER A 21 -0.58 -12.10 22.75
C SER A 21 -1.91 -11.51 22.24
N THR A 22 -1.86 -10.53 21.34
CA THR A 22 -3.03 -9.82 20.81
C THR A 22 -3.70 -10.61 19.70
N ASP A 23 -5.03 -10.68 19.66
CA ASP A 23 -5.76 -11.38 18.59
C ASP A 23 -5.70 -10.70 17.22
N SER A 24 -5.24 -9.45 17.15
CA SER A 24 -5.23 -8.63 15.94
C SER A 24 -3.90 -7.92 15.73
N ILE A 25 -3.39 -7.95 14.51
CA ILE A 25 -2.18 -7.23 14.08
C ILE A 25 -2.60 -6.14 13.09
N TYR A 26 -2.24 -4.90 13.38
CA TYR A 26 -2.51 -3.77 12.49
C TYR A 26 -1.27 -3.43 11.67
N ILE A 27 -1.46 -3.23 10.37
CA ILE A 27 -0.40 -2.99 9.40
C ILE A 27 -0.76 -1.74 8.60
N GLN A 28 0.06 -0.71 8.67
CA GLN A 28 -0.08 0.50 7.87
C GLN A 28 0.57 0.32 6.50
N ALA A 29 -0.18 0.57 5.43
CA ALA A 29 0.28 0.54 4.05
C ALA A 29 0.72 1.93 3.56
N PHE A 30 2.01 2.03 3.22
CA PHE A 30 2.63 3.21 2.65
C PHE A 30 2.97 2.99 1.16
N PRO A 31 3.27 4.07 0.40
CA PRO A 31 3.67 3.91 -1.00
C PRO A 31 4.91 3.04 -1.19
N ASN A 32 5.80 3.02 -0.19
CA ASN A 32 7.11 2.37 -0.27
C ASN A 32 7.22 1.13 0.64
N GLY A 33 6.10 0.59 1.15
CA GLY A 33 6.10 -0.62 1.99
C GLY A 33 5.03 -0.62 3.07
N MET A 34 5.28 -1.42 4.12
CA MET A 34 4.36 -1.58 5.24
C MET A 34 5.06 -1.35 6.58
N LYS A 35 4.28 -1.00 7.59
CA LYS A 35 4.75 -0.93 8.98
C LYS A 35 3.68 -1.49 9.91
N ILE A 36 4.06 -2.26 10.93
CA ILE A 36 3.12 -2.65 11.97
C ILE A 36 2.74 -1.41 12.80
N ILE A 37 1.46 -1.18 13.00
CA ILE A 37 0.94 -0.20 13.97
C ILE A 37 1.01 -0.87 15.34
N GLN A 38 1.83 -0.32 16.23
CA GLN A 38 2.07 -0.85 17.56
C GLN A 38 1.27 -0.04 18.56
N ASP A 39 0.49 -0.70 19.41
CA ASP A 39 -0.43 -0.06 20.37
C ASP A 39 0.19 0.08 21.78
N SER A 40 1.38 -0.47 22.05
CA SER A 40 2.04 -0.33 23.36
C SER A 40 3.56 -0.54 23.35
N HIS A 41 4.21 0.04 24.37
CA HIS A 41 5.66 0.13 24.55
C HIS A 41 6.37 -1.20 24.89
N ASP A 42 5.66 -2.27 25.27
CA ASP A 42 6.31 -3.39 25.97
C ASP A 42 6.73 -4.61 25.13
N ARG A 43 6.22 -4.80 23.91
CA ARG A 43 6.74 -5.83 22.99
C ARG A 43 6.62 -5.37 21.54
N THR A 44 7.71 -4.87 21.01
CA THR A 44 7.81 -4.43 19.63
C THR A 44 8.05 -5.64 18.72
N MET A 45 7.03 -6.04 17.94
CA MET A 45 7.28 -6.92 16.81
C MET A 45 7.72 -6.03 15.63
N PRO A 46 8.99 -6.09 15.18
CA PRO A 46 9.39 -5.35 14.00
C PRO A 46 8.64 -5.90 12.79
N PHE A 47 8.21 -5.02 11.87
CA PHE A 47 7.56 -5.46 10.63
C PHE A 47 8.43 -6.44 9.83
N ASN A 48 9.75 -6.28 9.93
CA ASN A 48 10.71 -7.23 9.39
C ASN A 48 10.47 -8.66 9.91
N PHE A 49 9.94 -8.86 11.12
CA PHE A 49 9.59 -10.16 11.66
C PHE A 49 8.48 -10.84 10.84
N LEU A 50 7.41 -10.12 10.45
CA LEU A 50 6.39 -10.67 9.54
C LEU A 50 6.98 -11.07 8.18
N LEU A 51 7.97 -10.31 7.70
CA LEU A 51 8.63 -10.59 6.41
C LEU A 51 9.69 -11.69 6.51
N THR A 52 10.50 -11.72 7.57
CA THR A 52 11.50 -12.76 7.85
C THR A 52 10.88 -14.06 8.30
N CYS A 53 9.59 -14.08 8.69
CA CYS A 53 8.84 -15.33 8.79
C CYS A 53 8.81 -16.12 7.47
N ARG A 54 8.96 -15.48 6.28
CA ARG A 54 9.21 -16.25 5.04
C ARG A 54 10.46 -17.14 5.13
N ALA A 55 11.42 -16.77 5.97
CA ALA A 55 12.65 -17.50 6.26
C ALA A 55 12.61 -18.28 7.59
N LEU A 56 11.54 -18.17 8.39
CA LEU A 56 11.33 -19.05 9.53
C LEU A 56 10.88 -20.43 9.03
N HIS A 57 11.15 -21.45 9.85
CA HIS A 57 10.66 -22.80 9.62
C HIS A 57 9.14 -22.82 9.44
N ALA A 58 8.65 -23.72 8.58
CA ALA A 58 7.24 -23.76 8.16
C ALA A 58 6.24 -23.81 9.32
N GLU A 59 6.62 -24.47 10.42
CA GLU A 59 5.80 -24.57 11.65
C GLU A 59 5.54 -23.21 12.31
N ALA A 60 6.57 -22.38 12.49
CA ALA A 60 6.43 -21.06 13.11
C ALA A 60 5.62 -20.11 12.23
N SER A 61 5.81 -20.19 10.90
CA SER A 61 5.00 -19.45 9.94
C SER A 61 3.53 -19.85 10.01
N ALA A 62 3.25 -21.16 10.09
CA ALA A 62 1.88 -21.64 10.25
C ALA A 62 1.26 -21.13 11.55
N HIS A 63 1.98 -21.16 12.67
CA HIS A 63 1.47 -20.60 13.93
C HIS A 63 1.07 -19.12 13.76
N LEU A 64 1.94 -18.31 13.17
CA LEU A 64 1.69 -16.88 12.95
C LEU A 64 0.48 -16.64 12.04
N TYR A 65 0.46 -17.15 10.80
CA TYR A 65 -0.60 -16.79 9.85
C TYR A 65 -1.99 -17.32 10.24
N ASN A 66 -2.07 -18.37 11.05
CA ASN A 66 -3.33 -18.95 11.49
C ASN A 66 -3.89 -18.31 12.76
N ASN A 67 -3.05 -17.71 13.63
CA ASN A 67 -3.49 -17.25 14.96
C ASN A 67 -3.92 -15.79 15.05
N TYR A 68 -3.61 -14.94 14.07
CA TYR A 68 -3.98 -13.51 14.12
C TYR A 68 -5.06 -13.09 13.11
N LEU A 69 -5.76 -12.00 13.41
CA LEU A 69 -6.53 -11.20 12.46
C LEU A 69 -5.66 -10.04 11.97
N TYR A 70 -5.30 -10.05 10.69
CA TYR A 70 -4.43 -9.02 10.09
C TYR A 70 -5.26 -7.89 9.51
N ASN A 71 -4.95 -6.65 9.88
CA ASN A 71 -5.68 -5.46 9.46
C ASN A 71 -4.73 -4.53 8.72
N ILE A 72 -4.78 -4.53 7.39
CA ILE A 72 -4.00 -3.65 6.53
C ILE A 72 -4.79 -2.35 6.36
N VAL A 73 -4.27 -1.23 6.82
CA VAL A 73 -4.92 0.08 6.80
C VAL A 73 -4.04 1.12 6.12
N GLY A 74 -4.65 2.06 5.39
CA GLY A 74 -3.87 3.07 4.67
C GLY A 74 -4.66 3.69 3.53
N ARG A 75 -3.94 4.28 2.56
CA ARG A 75 -4.57 4.76 1.33
C ARG A 75 -5.04 3.59 0.47
N LYS A 76 -6.19 3.71 -0.20
CA LYS A 76 -6.79 2.69 -1.06
C LYS A 76 -5.76 2.04 -1.98
N ARG A 77 -5.03 2.86 -2.73
CA ARG A 77 -3.95 2.41 -3.63
C ARG A 77 -2.86 1.60 -2.92
N ASN A 78 -2.41 2.04 -1.76
CA ASN A 78 -1.32 1.36 -1.04
C ASN A 78 -1.81 0.03 -0.46
N CYS A 79 -3.02 -0.01 0.11
CA CYS A 79 -3.60 -1.24 0.61
C CYS A 79 -3.75 -2.27 -0.51
N LEU A 80 -4.30 -1.85 -1.66
CA LEU A 80 -4.49 -2.71 -2.84
C LEU A 80 -3.18 -3.22 -3.43
N ASN A 81 -2.12 -2.40 -3.43
CA ASN A 81 -0.81 -2.83 -3.95
C ASN A 81 -0.15 -3.92 -3.10
N VAL A 82 -0.50 -3.99 -1.81
CA VAL A 82 0.30 -4.75 -0.85
C VAL A 82 -0.44 -5.95 -0.27
N TYR A 83 -1.77 -5.91 -0.22
CA TYR A 83 -2.54 -7.01 0.34
C TYR A 83 -2.39 -8.32 -0.45
N GLU A 84 -2.15 -8.27 -1.78
CA GLU A 84 -2.00 -9.47 -2.60
C GLU A 84 -0.79 -10.30 -2.19
N ASP A 85 0.37 -9.66 -2.00
CA ASP A 85 1.59 -10.32 -1.54
C ASP A 85 1.41 -10.93 -0.15
N PHE A 86 0.72 -10.20 0.73
CA PHE A 86 0.39 -10.68 2.06
C PHE A 86 -0.58 -11.86 2.00
N LEU A 87 -1.62 -11.79 1.17
CA LEU A 87 -2.62 -12.82 0.97
C LEU A 87 -2.00 -14.11 0.43
N ASN A 88 -1.10 -14.00 -0.56
CA ASN A 88 -0.38 -15.14 -1.11
C ASN A 88 0.49 -15.82 -0.05
N THR A 89 1.14 -15.03 0.81
CA THR A 89 1.94 -15.55 1.92
C THR A 89 1.05 -16.23 2.96
N ALA A 90 -0.08 -15.61 3.33
CA ALA A 90 -1.04 -16.20 4.26
C ALA A 90 -1.58 -17.53 3.73
N LYS A 91 -2.01 -17.59 2.46
CA LYS A 91 -2.48 -18.82 1.81
C LYS A 91 -1.44 -19.94 1.79
N LYS A 92 -0.15 -19.61 1.63
CA LYS A 92 0.94 -20.59 1.63
C LYS A 92 1.08 -21.33 2.98
N TYR A 93 0.83 -20.66 4.09
CA TYR A 93 1.03 -21.20 5.44
C TYR A 93 -0.28 -21.43 6.21
N ALA A 94 -1.42 -21.11 5.60
CA ALA A 94 -2.75 -21.35 6.16
C ALA A 94 -3.01 -22.85 6.28
N ARG A 95 -3.65 -23.25 7.38
CA ARG A 95 -4.14 -24.60 7.61
C ARG A 95 -5.63 -24.74 7.27
N ASP A 96 -6.28 -23.63 6.91
CA ASP A 96 -7.70 -23.52 6.63
C ASP A 96 -7.96 -22.44 5.56
N GLU A 97 -9.22 -22.19 5.22
CA GLU A 97 -9.62 -21.15 4.27
C GLU A 97 -9.19 -19.76 4.73
N VAL A 98 -8.65 -18.97 3.80
CA VAL A 98 -8.24 -17.58 4.04
C VAL A 98 -9.35 -16.63 3.59
N HIS A 99 -9.93 -15.91 4.53
CA HIS A 99 -10.98 -14.94 4.29
C HIS A 99 -10.43 -13.52 4.23
N VAL A 100 -10.96 -12.73 3.31
CA VAL A 100 -10.60 -11.32 3.10
C VAL A 100 -11.85 -10.46 3.18
N SER A 101 -11.78 -9.35 3.92
CA SER A 101 -12.87 -8.37 4.00
C SER A 101 -12.32 -6.97 3.87
N ALA A 102 -12.85 -6.19 2.92
CA ALA A 102 -12.43 -4.82 2.67
C ALA A 102 -13.48 -3.81 3.16
N PHE A 103 -12.98 -2.69 3.67
CA PHE A 103 -13.78 -1.66 4.33
C PHE A 103 -13.29 -0.28 3.87
N SER A 104 -14.21 0.60 3.48
CA SER A 104 -13.93 1.99 3.13
C SER A 104 -14.42 2.94 4.22
N ASN A 105 -13.75 4.09 4.40
CA ASN A 105 -14.25 5.17 5.27
C ASN A 105 -15.25 6.09 4.55
N GLY A 106 -16.04 5.55 3.61
CA GLY A 106 -17.02 6.29 2.81
C GLY A 106 -16.60 6.54 1.34
N PRO A 107 -17.50 7.14 0.53
CA PRO A 107 -17.34 7.31 -0.93
C PRO A 107 -16.20 8.25 -1.33
N HIS A 108 -15.94 9.28 -0.54
CA HIS A 108 -14.91 10.29 -0.82
C HIS A 108 -13.61 10.06 -0.06
N SER A 109 -13.51 8.98 0.70
CA SER A 109 -12.29 8.69 1.44
C SER A 109 -11.23 8.08 0.54
N ASP A 110 -10.01 8.60 0.64
CA ASP A 110 -8.82 7.98 0.06
C ASP A 110 -8.28 6.82 0.90
N THR A 111 -8.89 6.56 2.06
CA THR A 111 -8.41 5.55 3.02
C THR A 111 -9.34 4.34 3.09
N MET A 112 -8.75 3.18 3.37
CA MET A 112 -9.47 1.91 3.54
C MET A 112 -8.75 0.98 4.52
N GLY A 113 -9.45 -0.07 4.91
CA GLY A 113 -8.92 -1.22 5.63
C GLY A 113 -9.20 -2.53 4.89
N ILE A 114 -8.25 -3.46 4.90
CA ILE A 114 -8.41 -4.84 4.44
C ILE A 114 -8.09 -5.73 5.63
N SER A 115 -9.03 -6.59 6.00
CA SER A 115 -8.84 -7.57 7.05
C SER A 115 -8.68 -8.97 6.46
N ILE A 116 -7.66 -9.69 6.93
CA ILE A 116 -7.30 -11.04 6.45
C ILE A 116 -7.21 -11.96 7.67
N HIS A 117 -7.85 -13.12 7.60
CA HIS A 117 -7.81 -14.14 8.64
C HIS A 117 -7.98 -15.54 8.06
N VAL A 118 -7.63 -16.55 8.87
CA VAL A 118 -7.73 -17.96 8.52
C VAL A 118 -8.78 -18.63 9.40
N GLY A 119 -9.69 -19.37 8.78
CA GLY A 119 -10.80 -20.08 9.44
C GLY A 119 -11.94 -19.18 9.93
N GLU A 120 -13.10 -19.79 10.22
CA GLU A 120 -14.33 -19.05 10.52
C GLU A 120 -14.40 -18.44 11.93
N ALA A 121 -13.57 -18.91 12.86
CA ALA A 121 -13.63 -18.52 14.27
C ALA A 121 -13.46 -17.00 14.50
N LYS A 122 -12.79 -16.30 13.58
CA LYS A 122 -12.50 -14.87 13.69
C LYS A 122 -13.49 -13.98 12.93
N THR A 123 -14.41 -14.56 12.16
CA THR A 123 -15.49 -13.84 11.49
C THR A 123 -16.36 -13.09 12.50
N ALA A 124 -16.59 -13.67 13.69
CA ALA A 124 -17.32 -13.02 14.77
C ALA A 124 -16.59 -11.78 15.32
N MET A 125 -15.26 -11.79 15.37
CA MET A 125 -14.47 -10.62 15.80
C MET A 125 -14.53 -9.48 14.78
N LEU A 126 -14.61 -9.81 13.49
CA LEU A 126 -14.83 -8.83 12.44
C LEU A 126 -16.20 -8.18 12.52
N ARG A 127 -17.26 -8.99 12.70
CA ARG A 127 -18.64 -8.51 12.80
C ARG A 127 -18.89 -7.65 14.05
N LYS A 128 -18.18 -7.89 15.15
CA LYS A 128 -18.31 -7.09 16.39
C LYS A 128 -17.73 -5.68 16.29
N ARG A 129 -16.81 -5.41 15.36
CA ARG A 129 -16.20 -4.07 15.20
C ARG A 129 -16.91 -3.35 14.04
N ALA A 130 -17.53 -2.19 14.33
CA ALA A 130 -18.04 -1.29 13.31
C ALA A 130 -16.86 -0.71 12.50
N ARG A 131 -16.50 -1.38 11.40
CA ARG A 131 -15.33 -1.06 10.57
C ARG A 131 -15.78 -0.47 9.24
N GLY A 132 -16.08 0.83 9.23
CA GLY A 132 -16.44 1.55 8.00
C GLY A 132 -17.57 0.90 7.19
N GLU A 133 -17.64 1.24 5.90
CA GLU A 133 -18.56 0.66 4.94
C GLU A 133 -17.92 -0.57 4.27
N PRO A 134 -18.53 -1.77 4.34
CA PRO A 134 -18.02 -2.92 3.63
C PRO A 134 -18.06 -2.66 2.12
N LYS A 135 -16.98 -3.00 1.43
CA LYS A 135 -16.88 -2.88 -0.04
C LYS A 135 -16.25 -4.11 -0.65
N GLU A 136 -16.68 -4.41 -1.86
CA GLU A 136 -16.03 -5.42 -2.67
C GLU A 136 -14.66 -4.93 -3.16
N LEU A 137 -13.68 -5.83 -3.22
CA LEU A 137 -12.32 -5.47 -3.68
C LEU A 137 -12.32 -4.96 -5.12
N CYS A 138 -13.19 -5.49 -5.98
CA CYS A 138 -13.30 -5.07 -7.38
C CYS A 138 -13.77 -3.61 -7.52
N GLU A 139 -14.71 -3.18 -6.67
CA GLU A 139 -15.21 -1.80 -6.65
C GLU A 139 -14.09 -0.84 -6.24
N LEU A 140 -13.31 -1.21 -5.21
CA LEU A 140 -12.18 -0.42 -4.73
C LEU A 140 -11.06 -0.30 -5.77
N GLN A 141 -10.78 -1.38 -6.52
CA GLN A 141 -9.83 -1.36 -7.63
C GLN A 141 -10.29 -0.41 -8.74
N GLN A 142 -11.58 -0.42 -9.08
CA GLN A 142 -12.16 0.50 -10.06
C GLN A 142 -12.07 1.96 -9.61
N GLU A 143 -12.39 2.25 -8.34
CA GLU A 143 -12.28 3.61 -7.78
C GLU A 143 -10.85 4.15 -7.91
N VAL A 144 -9.84 3.33 -7.56
CA VAL A 144 -8.43 3.73 -7.68
C VAL A 144 -8.05 3.91 -9.15
N ALA A 145 -8.48 3.04 -10.05
CA ALA A 145 -8.20 3.17 -11.48
C ALA A 145 -8.81 4.46 -12.09
N MET A 146 -10.04 4.81 -11.71
CA MET A 146 -10.69 6.04 -12.16
C MET A 146 -9.98 7.30 -11.63
N ALA A 147 -9.59 7.31 -10.35
CA ALA A 147 -8.83 8.40 -9.75
C ALA A 147 -7.47 8.60 -10.45
N ASP A 148 -6.78 7.51 -10.76
CA ASP A 148 -5.52 7.51 -11.50
C ASP A 148 -5.69 8.06 -12.93
N ALA A 149 -6.73 7.64 -13.65
CA ALA A 149 -7.02 8.13 -15.00
C ALA A 149 -7.28 9.64 -15.01
N LYS A 150 -8.09 10.14 -14.06
CA LYS A 150 -8.35 11.57 -13.89
C LYS A 150 -7.07 12.35 -13.61
N THR A 151 -6.20 11.81 -12.76
CA THR A 151 -4.93 12.45 -12.39
C THR A 151 -3.97 12.52 -13.58
N ARG A 152 -3.86 11.43 -14.37
CA ARG A 152 -3.06 11.40 -15.60
C ARG A 152 -3.57 12.39 -16.64
N ALA A 153 -4.89 12.52 -16.81
CA ALA A 153 -5.48 13.47 -17.74
C ALA A 153 -5.15 14.93 -17.36
N VAL A 154 -5.26 15.28 -16.08
CA VAL A 154 -4.90 16.61 -15.58
C VAL A 154 -3.40 16.88 -15.78
N PHE A 155 -2.55 15.90 -15.50
CA PHE A 155 -1.10 16.02 -15.71
C PHE A 155 -0.76 16.26 -17.18
N ARG A 156 -1.30 15.44 -18.10
CA ARG A 156 -1.10 15.61 -19.55
C ARG A 156 -1.53 16.99 -20.02
N ARG A 157 -2.67 17.49 -19.54
CA ARG A 157 -3.15 18.84 -19.87
C ARG A 157 -2.19 19.92 -19.38
N ARG A 158 -1.65 19.81 -18.16
CA ARG A 158 -0.66 20.76 -17.65
C ARG A 158 0.63 20.74 -18.45
N VAL A 159 1.13 19.56 -18.81
CA VAL A 159 2.33 19.42 -19.65
C VAL A 159 2.12 20.03 -21.02
N ALA A 160 0.96 19.77 -21.66
CA ALA A 160 0.63 20.36 -22.96
C ALA A 160 0.56 21.90 -22.91
N LEU A 161 -0.04 22.47 -21.87
CA LEU A 161 -0.09 23.92 -21.67
C LEU A 161 1.31 24.52 -21.50
N ARG A 162 2.16 23.90 -20.68
CA ARG A 162 3.56 24.34 -20.51
C ARG A 162 4.36 24.25 -21.80
N ALA A 163 4.18 23.20 -22.58
CA ALA A 163 4.85 23.07 -23.88
C ALA A 163 4.43 24.19 -24.85
N LEU A 164 3.14 24.56 -24.85
CA LEU A 164 2.62 25.64 -25.68
C LEU A 164 3.13 27.03 -25.23
N GLU A 165 3.20 27.28 -23.91
CA GLU A 165 3.81 28.49 -23.35
C GLU A 165 5.28 28.63 -23.78
N VAL A 166 6.07 27.56 -23.66
CA VAL A 166 7.48 27.55 -24.07
C VAL A 166 7.60 27.76 -25.58
N GLY A 167 6.76 27.10 -26.38
CA GLY A 167 6.75 27.28 -27.84
C GLY A 167 6.46 28.72 -28.25
N LEU A 168 5.46 29.36 -27.65
CA LEU A 168 5.14 30.77 -27.90
C LEU A 168 6.29 31.70 -27.48
N ALA A 169 6.94 31.44 -26.36
CA ALA A 169 8.09 32.23 -25.91
C ALA A 169 9.26 32.13 -26.90
N VAL A 170 9.56 30.94 -27.42
CA VAL A 170 10.61 30.74 -28.43
C VAL A 170 10.29 31.51 -29.71
N VAL A 171 9.05 31.45 -30.19
CA VAL A 171 8.61 32.21 -31.37
C VAL A 171 8.75 33.71 -31.16
N ALA A 172 8.35 34.22 -30.00
CA ALA A 172 8.48 35.64 -29.67
C ALA A 172 9.96 36.09 -29.65
N ILE A 173 10.86 35.27 -29.09
CA ILE A 173 12.31 35.54 -29.09
C ILE A 173 12.87 35.56 -30.52
N LEU A 174 12.49 34.59 -31.36
CA LEU A 174 12.93 34.54 -32.76
C LEU A 174 12.43 35.75 -33.55
N LEU A 175 11.19 36.18 -33.33
CA LEU A 175 10.63 37.38 -33.95
C LEU A 175 11.35 38.65 -33.50
N ALA A 176 11.60 38.79 -32.19
CA ALA A 176 12.34 39.92 -31.64
C ALA A 176 13.78 39.98 -32.20
N TRP A 177 14.43 38.82 -32.35
CA TRP A 177 15.76 38.71 -32.96
C TRP A 177 15.73 39.10 -34.45
N ALA A 178 14.76 38.61 -35.21
CA ALA A 178 14.61 38.93 -36.64
C ALA A 178 14.36 40.43 -36.88
N ILE A 179 13.50 41.06 -36.08
CA ILE A 179 13.23 42.50 -36.14
C ILE A 179 14.50 43.30 -35.82
N SER A 180 15.24 42.89 -34.77
CA SER A 180 16.50 43.53 -34.38
C SER A 180 17.59 43.39 -35.43
N PHE A 181 17.59 42.29 -36.19
CA PHE A 181 18.54 42.05 -37.28
C PHE A 181 18.24 42.95 -38.48
N GLN A 182 16.97 43.08 -38.90
CA GLN A 182 16.56 43.94 -40.02
C GLN A 182 16.84 45.43 -39.77
N SER A 183 16.65 45.92 -38.54
CA SER A 183 16.96 47.32 -38.20
C SER A 183 18.47 47.60 -38.28
N ARG A 184 19.31 46.64 -37.90
CA ARG A 184 20.76 46.74 -37.99
C ARG A 184 21.27 46.78 -39.42
N THR A 185 20.70 45.97 -40.32
CA THR A 185 21.09 45.95 -41.74
C THR A 185 20.64 47.20 -42.50
N ARG A 186 19.50 47.81 -42.12
CA ARG A 186 19.03 49.07 -42.74
C ARG A 186 19.84 50.29 -42.30
N GLY A 187 20.42 50.27 -41.10
CA GLY A 187 21.29 51.35 -40.61
C GLY A 187 22.67 51.43 -41.29
N MET A 188 23.12 50.36 -41.97
CA MET A 188 24.42 50.34 -42.66
C MET A 188 24.35 50.76 -44.14
N GLY A 189 23.17 51.11 -44.67
CA GLY A 189 22.98 51.55 -46.07
C GLY A 189 22.92 53.07 -46.27
N LEU A 190 23.31 53.86 -45.26
CA LEU A 190 23.23 55.34 -45.26
C LEU A 190 24.60 56.01 -44.99
N LEU A 191 25.68 55.38 -45.45
CA LEU A 191 27.02 55.98 -45.54
C LEU A 191 27.49 55.98 -46.99
#